data_AF-A0A2T5CH30-F1
#
_entry.id   AF-A0A2T5CH30-F1
#
_cell.length_a   1.000
_cell.length_b   1.000
_cell.length_c   1.000
_cell.angle_alpha   90.00
_cell.angle_beta   90.00
_cell.angle_gamma   90.00
#
_symmetry.space_group_name_H-M   'P 1'
#
loop_
_entity.id
_entity.type
_entity.pdbx_description
1 polymer ?
#
loop_
_entity_poly.entity_id
_entity_poly.type
_entity_poly.pdbx_seq_one_letter_code
_entity_poly.pdbx_strand_id
1 'polypeptide(L)' 'MLPAEKYNPEYVTDSAGHKRAVILPVEEYQELMDDLAVIAERREEPTISHDKVMEVLKRDGYLSD' A
#
# COMPACT_ATOMS: atom_id res chain seq x y z
N MET A 1 0.09 -6.37 -0.63
CA MET A 1 -0.38 -6.42 0.77
C MET A 1 0.65 -5.68 1.59
N LEU A 2 0.32 -4.53 2.19
CA LEU A 2 1.20 -3.95 3.21
C LEU A 2 1.28 -5.00 4.32
N PRO A 3 2.43 -5.67 4.53
CA PRO A 3 2.49 -6.69 5.55
C PRO A 3 2.30 -5.97 6.89
N ALA A 4 1.29 -6.37 7.64
CA ALA A 4 1.03 -5.84 8.97
C ALA A 4 2.23 -6.00 9.92
N GLU A 5 3.21 -6.82 9.55
CA GLU A 5 4.52 -6.98 10.21
C GLU A 5 5.43 -5.74 10.11
N LYS A 6 5.12 -4.74 9.27
CA LYS A 6 5.92 -3.52 9.12
C LYS A 6 5.70 -2.51 10.26
N TYR A 7 4.52 -2.51 10.86
CA TYR A 7 4.11 -1.47 11.81
C TYR A 7 4.05 -2.00 13.24
N ASN A 8 4.26 -1.12 14.21
CA ASN A 8 4.20 -1.42 15.64
C ASN A 8 2.99 -0.70 16.31
N PRO A 9 1.75 -1.07 15.96
CA PRO A 9 0.56 -0.39 16.45
C PRO A 9 0.24 -0.73 17.90
N GLU A 10 -0.01 0.30 18.70
CA GLU A 10 -0.72 0.17 19.98
C GLU A 10 -2.21 0.46 19.78
N TYR A 11 -3.08 -0.31 20.43
CA TYR A 11 -4.52 -0.19 20.24
C TYR A 11 -5.22 0.37 21.47
N VAL A 12 -6.07 1.37 21.26
CA VAL A 12 -6.99 1.87 22.28
C VAL A 12 -8.31 1.10 22.15
N THR A 13 -8.69 0.37 23.20
CA THR A 13 -9.92 -0.43 23.23
C THR A 13 -11.02 0.19 24.10
N ASP A 14 -12.27 -0.14 23.80
CA ASP A 14 -13.40 0.17 24.66
C ASP A 14 -13.55 -0.86 25.80
N SER A 15 -14.56 -0.66 26.66
CA SER A 15 -14.86 -1.55 27.78
C SER A 15 -15.31 -2.95 27.37
N ALA A 16 -15.74 -3.15 26.12
CA ALA A 16 -16.09 -4.45 25.56
C ALA A 16 -14.89 -5.10 24.83
N GLY A 17 -13.74 -4.43 24.77
CA GLY A 17 -12.53 -4.90 24.10
C GLY A 17 -12.45 -4.57 22.61
N HIS A 18 -13.37 -3.79 22.05
CA HIS A 18 -13.28 -3.38 20.65
C HIS A 18 -12.24 -2.30 20.45
N LYS A 19 -11.38 -2.46 19.44
CA LYS A 19 -10.39 -1.46 19.03
C LYS A 19 -11.10 -0.24 18.44
N ARG A 20 -10.92 0.93 19.04
CA ARG A 20 -11.52 2.20 18.58
C ARG A 20 -10.52 3.17 17.98
N ALA A 21 -9.26 3.08 18.38
CA ALA A 21 -8.18 3.87 17.82
C ALA A 21 -6.87 3.08 17.83
N VAL A 22 -5.91 3.58 17.07
CA VAL A 22 -4.54 3.06 17.01
C VAL A 22 -3.58 4.23 17.25
N ILE A 23 -2.50 3.94 17.97
CA ILE A 23 -1.35 4.82 18.15
C ILE A 23 -0.22 4.19 17.36
N LEU A 24 0.41 5.00 16.51
CA LEU A 24 1.58 4.62 15.71
C LEU A 24 2.72 5.60 15.98
N PRO A 25 3.98 5.14 15.95
CA PRO A 25 5.12 6.03 15.81
C PRO A 25 4.91 7.00 14.63
N VAL A 26 5.37 8.25 14.79
CA VAL A 26 5.11 9.31 13.80
C VAL A 26 5.72 8.95 12.45
N GLU A 27 6.90 8.35 12.46
CA GLU A 27 7.62 7.89 11.28
C GLU A 27 6.81 6.82 10.51
N GLU A 28 6.23 5.86 11.24
CA GLU A 28 5.39 4.81 10.68
C GLU A 28 4.07 5.34 10.11
N TYR A 29 3.46 6.31 10.80
CA TYR A 29 2.27 7.00 10.29
C TYR A 29 2.58 7.75 8.98
N GLN A 30 3.69 8.48 8.94
CA GLN A 30 4.09 9.24 7.75
C GLN A 30 4.34 8.31 6.56
N GLU A 31 5.05 7.22 6.78
CA GLU A 31 5.30 6.21 5.74
C GLU A 31 3.99 5.58 5.23
N LEU A 32 3.05 5.29 6.13
CA LEU A 32 1.71 4.83 5.75
C LEU A 32 0.95 5.87 4.93
N MET A 33 1.07 7.17 5.26
CA MET A 33 0.41 8.24 4.50
C MET A 33 0.99 8.37 3.10
N ASP A 34 2.31 8.25 2.95
CA ASP A 34 2.98 8.32 1.65
C ASP A 34 2.55 7.15 0.75
N ASP A 35 2.50 5.92 1.29
CA ASP A 35 1.99 4.74 0.57
C ASP A 35 0.53 4.93 0.12
N LEU A 36 -0.33 5.50 0.98
CA LEU A 36 -1.73 5.77 0.66
C LEU A 36 -1.89 6.87 -0.40
N ALA A 37 -1.04 7.89 -0.39
CA ALA A 37 -1.05 8.95 -1.39
C ALA A 37 -0.80 8.38 -2.80
N VAL A 38 0.21 7.52 -2.96
CA VAL A 38 0.50 6.85 -4.24
C VAL A 38 -0.69 6.01 -4.71
N ILE A 39 -1.36 5.29 -3.81
CA ILE A 39 -2.56 4.51 -4.17
C ILE A 39 -3.71 5.43 -4.60
N ALA A 40 -3.91 6.54 -3.90
CA ALA A 40 -4.99 7.50 -4.20
C ALA A 40 -4.79 8.16 -5.57
N GLU A 41 -3.57 8.57 -5.90
CA GLU A 41 -3.21 9.15 -7.20
C GLU A 41 -3.52 8.20 -8.36
N ARG A 42 -3.31 6.89 -8.15
CA ARG A 42 -3.49 5.87 -9.17
C ARG A 42 -4.87 5.22 -9.19
N ARG A 43 -5.77 5.60 -8.29
CA ARG A 43 -7.08 4.96 -8.10
C ARG A 43 -7.97 5.00 -9.35
N GLU A 44 -7.86 6.08 -10.12
CA GLU A 44 -8.66 6.29 -11.35
C GLU A 44 -7.91 5.87 -12.62
N GLU A 45 -6.64 5.43 -12.51
CA GLU A 45 -5.89 4.93 -13.66
C GLU A 45 -6.55 3.66 -14.21
N PRO A 46 -6.78 3.57 -15.53
CA PRO A 46 -7.30 2.34 -16.13
C PRO A 46 -6.28 1.22 -15.98
N THR A 47 -6.78 0.01 -15.72
CA THR A 47 -5.94 -1.19 -15.73
C THR A 47 -5.59 -1.58 -17.17
N ILE A 48 -4.44 -2.23 -17.34
CA ILE A 48 -4.04 -2.85 -18.61
C ILE A 48 -4.02 -4.37 -18.47
N SER A 49 -4.22 -5.09 -19.57
CA SER A 49 -4.12 -6.55 -19.58
C SER A 49 -2.70 -7.01 -19.28
N HIS A 50 -2.56 -8.23 -18.76
CA HIS A 50 -1.24 -8.82 -18.52
C HIS A 50 -0.40 -8.88 -19.80
N ASP A 51 -0.99 -9.28 -20.93
CA ASP A 51 -0.30 -9.31 -22.23
C ASP A 51 0.28 -7.93 -22.60
N LYS A 52 -0.47 -6.86 -22.32
CA LYS A 52 0.01 -5.49 -22.58
C LYS A 52 1.15 -5.09 -21.66
N VAL A 53 1.13 -5.54 -20.40
CA VAL A 53 2.27 -5.36 -19.48
C VAL A 53 3.52 -6.04 -20.05
N MET A 54 3.41 -7.30 -20.49
CA MET A 54 4.53 -8.07 -21.04
C MET A 54 5.11 -7.43 -22.30
N GLU A 55 4.25 -6.94 -23.20
CA GLU A 55 4.67 -6.20 -24.40
C GLU A 55 5.46 -4.94 -24.05
N VAL A 56 4.97 -4.14 -23.09
CA VAL A 56 5.61 -2.91 -22.64
C VAL A 56 6.98 -3.20 -21.99
N LEU A 57 7.05 -4.20 -21.12
CA LEU A 57 8.30 -4.57 -20.45
C LEU A 57 9.37 -5.07 -21.44
N LYS A 58 8.97 -5.85 -22.45
CA LYS A 58 9.88 -6.29 -23.52
C LYS A 58 10.38 -5.11 -24.36
N ARG A 59 9.45 -4.24 -24.79
CA ARG A 59 9.77 -3.04 -25.57
C ARG A 59 10.75 -2.11 -24.83
N ASP A 60 10.56 -1.95 -23.53
CA ASP A 60 11.36 -1.05 -22.71
C ASP A 60 12.68 -1.70 -22.24
N GLY A 61 12.94 -2.96 -22.62
CA GLY A 61 14.18 -3.69 -22.32
C GLY A 61 14.28 -4.24 -20.89
N TYR A 62 13.19 -4.18 -20.12
CA TYR A 62 13.11 -4.72 -18.76
C TYR A 62 12.83 -6.22 -18.72
N LEU A 63 12.41 -6.80 -19.84
CA LEU A 63 12.14 -8.23 -19.97
C LEU A 63 12.75 -8.77 -21.26
N SER A 64 13.55 -9.83 -21.15
CA SER A 64 14.07 -10.56 -22.31
C SER A 64 12.99 -11.42 -22.97
N ASP A 65 13.24 -11.83 -24.21
CA ASP A 65 12.27 -12.62 -24.97
C ASP A 65 11.93 -14.00 -24.41
#